data_AF-F0SUP1-F1
#
_entry.id   AF-F0SUP1-F1
#
_cell.length_a   1.000
_cell.length_b   1.000
_cell.length_c   1.000
_cell.angle_alpha   90.00
_cell.angle_beta   90.00
_cell.angle_gamma   90.00
#
_symmetry.space_group_name_H-M   'P 1'
#
loop_
_entity.id
_entity.type
_entity.pdbx_description
1 polymer ?
#
loop_
_entity_poly.entity_id
_entity_poly.type
_entity_poly.pdbx_seq_one_letter_code
_entity_poly.pdbx_strand_id
1 'polypeptide(L)' 'MEYITVNEAAEKWGVSGRSITYHLVAGRIPGALKKGNMWLIPRNASKPDDRRKRRNKEGE' A
#
# COMPACT_ATOMS: atom_id res chain seq x y z
N MET A 1 -18.28 -3.71 3.01
CA MET A 1 -16.82 -3.51 2.88
C MET A 1 -16.60 -2.47 1.81
N GLU A 2 -16.14 -1.27 2.17
CA GLU A 2 -15.74 -0.26 1.18
C GLU A 2 -14.33 -0.58 0.68
N TYR A 3 -14.17 -0.63 -0.64
CA TYR A 3 -12.88 -0.75 -1.31
C TYR A 3 -12.59 0.55 -2.03
N ILE A 4 -11.32 0.92 -2.03
CA ILE A 4 -10.76 2.04 -2.77
C ILE A 4 -9.79 1.50 -3.83
N THR A 5 -9.63 2.25 -4.89
CA THR A 5 -8.67 1.93 -5.95
C THR A 5 -7.23 2.22 -5.51
N VAL A 6 -6.26 1.76 -6.30
CA VAL A 6 -4.83 2.08 -6.10
C VAL A 6 -4.58 3.59 -6.12
N ASN A 7 -5.29 4.34 -6.98
CA ASN A 7 -5.13 5.80 -7.06
C ASN A 7 -5.65 6.49 -5.80
N GLU A 8 -6.84 6.14 -5.32
CA GLU A 8 -7.38 6.71 -4.08
C GLU A 8 -6.51 6.35 -2.87
N ALA A 9 -6.00 5.12 -2.81
CA ALA A 9 -5.07 4.72 -1.77
C ALA A 9 -3.72 5.48 -1.88
N ALA A 10 -3.28 5.77 -3.11
CA ALA A 10 -2.06 6.55 -3.38
C ALA A 10 -2.18 7.96 -2.83
N GLU A 11 -3.32 8.62 -3.08
CA GLU A 11 -3.62 9.94 -2.54
C GLU A 11 -3.76 9.90 -1.01
N LYS A 12 -4.54 8.94 -0.47
CA LYS A 12 -4.75 8.80 0.97
C LYS A 12 -3.46 8.55 1.75
N TRP A 13 -2.53 7.77 1.22
CA TRP A 13 -1.28 7.41 1.88
C TRP A 13 -0.09 8.30 1.48
N GLY A 14 -0.29 9.23 0.54
CA GLY A 14 0.74 10.10 -0.02
C GLY A 14 1.89 9.32 -0.65
N VAL A 15 1.58 8.26 -1.41
CA VAL A 15 2.58 7.41 -2.08
C VAL A 15 2.21 7.20 -3.53
N SER A 16 3.18 6.89 -4.38
CA SER A 16 2.88 6.54 -5.77
C SER A 16 2.14 5.20 -5.88
N GLY A 17 1.23 5.08 -6.86
CA GLY A 17 0.52 3.82 -7.13
C GLY A 17 1.43 2.62 -7.39
N ARG A 18 2.65 2.85 -7.89
CA ARG A 18 3.70 1.81 -8.03
C ARG A 18 4.14 1.23 -6.68
N SER A 19 4.32 2.07 -5.66
CA SER A 19 4.67 1.61 -4.30
C SER A 19 3.54 0.77 -3.71
N ILE A 20 2.29 1.19 -3.92
CA ILE A 20 1.12 0.43 -3.49
C ILE A 20 1.07 -0.93 -4.20
N THR A 21 1.24 -0.94 -5.53
CA THR A 21 1.28 -2.18 -6.32
C THR A 21 2.36 -3.13 -5.82
N TYR A 22 3.54 -2.61 -5.46
CA TYR A 22 4.59 -3.41 -4.83
C TYR A 22 4.12 -4.05 -3.52
N HIS A 23 3.47 -3.29 -2.64
CA HIS A 23 2.94 -3.83 -1.38
C HIS A 23 1.80 -4.84 -1.58
N LEU A 24 0.97 -4.64 -2.60
CA LEU A 24 -0.12 -5.54 -2.98
C LEU A 24 0.40 -6.88 -3.47
N VAL A 25 1.35 -6.85 -4.42
CA VAL A 25 2.01 -8.06 -4.94
C VAL A 25 2.79 -8.77 -3.83
N ALA A 26 3.41 -8.03 -2.92
CA ALA A 26 4.09 -8.58 -1.75
C ALA A 26 3.15 -9.09 -0.64
N GLY A 27 1.81 -8.98 -0.81
CA GLY A 27 0.84 -9.43 0.18
C GLY A 27 0.86 -8.66 1.51
N ARG A 28 1.41 -7.43 1.52
CA ARG A 28 1.55 -6.61 2.75
C ARG A 28 0.29 -5.84 3.13
N ILE A 29 -0.70 -5.79 2.23
CA ILE A 29 -1.98 -5.11 2.46
C ILE A 29 -3.05 -6.19 2.62
N PRO A 30 -3.41 -6.57 3.87
CA PRO A 30 -4.40 -7.61 4.10
C PRO A 30 -5.77 -7.16 3.59
N GLY A 31 -6.50 -8.10 2.98
CA GLY A 31 -7.82 -7.85 2.40
C GLY A 31 -7.78 -7.16 1.04
N ALA A 32 -6.60 -6.88 0.46
CA ALA A 32 -6.54 -6.42 -0.91
C ALA A 32 -6.87 -7.54 -1.89
N LEU A 33 -7.67 -7.20 -2.90
CA LEU A 33 -8.18 -8.15 -3.89
C LEU A 33 -7.78 -7.71 -5.28
N LYS A 34 -7.31 -8.65 -6.10
CA LYS A 34 -7.05 -8.40 -7.53
C LYS A 34 -8.29 -8.80 -8.33
N LYS A 35 -8.98 -7.83 -8.93
CA LYS A 35 -10.14 -8.05 -9.78
C LYS A 35 -9.77 -7.75 -11.24
N GLY A 36 -9.44 -8.79 -12.00
CA GLY A 36 -8.90 -8.67 -13.35
C GLY A 36 -7.55 -7.94 -13.35
N ASN A 37 -7.50 -6.77 -13.99
CA ASN A 37 -6.31 -5.91 -14.07
C ASN A 37 -6.26 -4.82 -12.99
N MET A 38 -7.27 -4.73 -12.12
CA MET A 38 -7.35 -3.70 -11.08
C MET A 38 -7.13 -4.32 -9.68
N TRP A 39 -6.50 -3.54 -8.80
CA TRP A 39 -6.41 -3.87 -7.38
C TRP A 39 -7.42 -3.05 -6.57
N LEU A 40 -8.13 -3.75 -5.69
CA LEU A 40 -9.08 -3.21 -4.74
C LEU A 40 -8.47 -3.29 -3.34
N ILE A 41 -8.32 -2.14 -2.70
CA ILE A 41 -7.73 -2.02 -1.36
C ILE A 41 -8.87 -1.71 -0.40
N PRO A 42 -9.00 -2.41 0.74
CA PRO A 42 -10.00 -2.04 1.74
C PRO A 42 -9.78 -0.60 2.21
N ARG A 43 -10.85 0.20 2.32
CA ARG A 43 -10.76 1.58 2.83
C ARG A 43 -10.13 1.64 4.24
N ASN A 44 -10.35 0.59 5.03
CA ASN A 44 -9.82 0.40 6.38
C ASN A 44 -8.38 -0.15 6.42
N ALA A 45 -7.76 -0.41 5.27
CA ALA A 45 -6.37 -0.81 5.22
C ALA A 45 -5.46 0.37 5.59
N SER A 46 -4.49 0.11 6.46
CA SER A 46 -3.44 1.06 6.80
C SER A 46 -2.25 0.94 5.85
N LYS A 47 -1.51 2.04 5.69
CA LYS A 47 -0.28 2.08 4.92
C LYS A 47 0.69 1.02 5.47
N PRO A 48 1.16 0.07 4.66
CA PRO A 48 2.10 -0.94 5.12
C PRO A 48 3.44 -0.30 5.45
N ASP A 49 4.12 -0.84 6.46
CA ASP A 49 5.46 -0.38 6.86
C ASP A 49 6.46 -0.62 5.71
N ASP A 50 7.00 0.46 5.14
CA ASP A 50 8.05 0.37 4.13
C ASP A 50 9.38 0.10 4.81
N ARG A 51 9.64 -1.20 5.02
CA ARG A 51 10.91 -1.73 5.57
C ARG A 51 12.16 -1.38 4.76
N ARG A 52 12.08 -0.66 3.62
CA ARG A 52 13.29 -0.12 2.95
C ARG A 52 13.88 1.03 3.73
N LYS A 53 13.11 1.71 4.59
CA LYS A 53 13.68 2.47 5.70
C LYS A 53 14.14 1.50 6.78
N ARG A 54 15.19 0.72 6.50
CA ARG A 54 16.11 0.36 7.57
C ARG A 54 16.61 1.69 8.11
N ARG A 55 16.09 2.01 9.29
CA ARG A 55 16.55 3.01 10.24
C ARG A 55 18.05 3.27 10.07
N ASN A 56 18.41 4.30 9.32
CA ASN A 56 19.64 5.03 9.60
C ASN A 56 19.30 5.94 10.79
N LYS A 57 19.24 5.35 11.98
CA LYS A 57 19.51 6.07 13.23
C LYS A 57 20.85 5.53 13.70
N GLU A 58 21.90 5.93 13.01
CA GLU A 58 23.26 5.96 13.54
C GLU A 58 23.82 7.36 13.24
N GLY A 59 24.31 8.01 14.29
CA GLY A 59 24.93 9.34 14.34
C GLY A 59 23.92 10.49 14.36
N GLU A 60 23.89 11.40 15.33
CA GLU A 60 24.68 11.69 16.53
C GLU A 60 23.78 12.54 17.45
#